data_AF-A0A5F2HW62-F1
#
_entry.id   AF-A0A5F2HW62-F1
#
_cell.length_a   1.000
_cell.length_b   1.000
_cell.length_c   1.000
_cell.angle_alpha   90.00
_cell.angle_beta   90.00
_cell.angle_gamma   90.00
#
_symmetry.space_group_name_H-M   'P 1'
#
loop_
_entity.id
_entity.type
_entity.pdbx_description
1 polymer ?
#
loop_
_entity_poly.entity_id
_entity_poly.type
_entity_poly.pdbx_seq_one_letter_code
_entity_poly.pdbx_strand_id
1 'polypeptide(L)' 'MAAEKNAFVWNDPFLIEDQLSEDERMVRDGAAAFAADKLAPRIEEAYADEKTDPSIFREMGEAGLLGITIP' A
#
# COMPACT_ATOMS: atom_id res chain seq x y z
N MET A 1 38.46 8.05 11.01
CA MET A 1 37.07 7.55 11.04
C MET A 1 36.29 8.39 10.04
N ALA A 2 36.01 7.85 8.85
CA ALA A 2 35.20 8.56 7.87
C ALA A 2 33.76 8.55 8.40
N ALA A 3 33.16 9.72 8.55
CA ALA A 3 31.74 9.84 8.89
C ALA A 3 30.94 8.97 7.91
N GLU A 4 30.16 8.02 8.44
CA GLU A 4 29.08 7.41 7.67
C GLU A 4 28.21 8.55 7.15
N LYS A 5 28.26 8.79 5.84
CA LYS A 5 27.28 9.65 5.19
C LYS A 5 25.94 8.95 5.43
N ASN A 6 25.06 9.55 6.23
CA ASN A 6 23.65 9.16 6.32
C ASN A 6 23.17 8.84 4.90
N ALA A 7 22.83 7.57 4.66
CA ALA A 7 22.49 7.12 3.32
C ALA A 7 21.24 7.87 2.86
N PHE A 8 21.36 8.59 1.74
CA PHE A 8 20.23 9.30 1.17
C PHE A 8 19.37 8.33 0.37
N VAL A 9 18.12 8.15 0.79
CA VAL A 9 17.13 7.28 0.14
C VAL A 9 16.28 8.17 -0.79
N TRP A 10 16.46 8.04 -2.11
CA TRP A 10 15.85 8.98 -3.06
C TRP A 10 14.31 8.89 -3.12
N ASN A 11 13.77 7.69 -2.92
CA ASN A 11 12.33 7.41 -2.87
C ASN A 11 11.74 7.66 -1.49
N ASP A 12 12.58 7.93 -0.49
CA ASP A 12 12.18 8.32 0.86
C ASP A 12 13.16 9.33 1.49
N PRO A 13 13.24 10.58 0.98
CA PRO A 13 14.25 11.56 1.40
C PRO A 13 14.18 11.96 2.88
N PHE A 14 13.01 11.77 3.52
CA PHE A 14 12.76 12.11 4.91
C PHE A 14 12.54 10.89 5.81
N LEU A 15 12.87 9.70 5.32
CA LEU A 15 12.79 8.45 6.08
C LEU A 15 11.39 8.28 6.72
N ILE A 16 10.33 8.40 5.92
CA ILE A 16 8.95 8.17 6.37
C ILE A 16 8.82 6.78 7.00
N GLU A 17 9.58 5.80 6.50
CA GLU A 17 9.66 4.45 7.07
C GLU A 17 10.01 4.42 8.56
N ASP A 18 10.88 5.35 8.99
CA ASP A 18 11.34 5.47 10.38
C ASP A 18 10.35 6.23 11.26
N GLN A 19 9.39 6.93 10.67
CA GLN A 19 8.37 7.71 11.38
C GLN A 19 7.11 6.89 11.67
N LEU A 20 6.95 5.74 11.01
CA LEU A 20 5.81 4.85 11.19
C LEU A 20 6.02 3.89 12.37
N SER A 21 4.94 3.61 13.08
CA SER A 21 4.85 2.50 14.02
C SER A 21 4.90 1.15 13.29
N GLU A 22 5.10 0.07 14.04
CA GLU A 22 5.09 -1.29 13.47
C GLU A 22 3.72 -1.63 12.86
N ASP A 23 2.64 -1.27 13.56
CA ASP A 23 1.27 -1.49 13.09
C ASP A 23 1.00 -0.74 11.77
N GLU A 24 1.44 0.52 11.65
CA GLU A 24 1.28 1.30 10.43
C GLU A 24 2.07 0.72 9.26
N ARG A 25 3.29 0.22 9.50
CA ARG A 25 4.08 -0.49 8.47
C ARG A 25 3.38 -1.78 8.03
N MET A 26 2.85 -2.56 8.97
CA MET A 26 2.12 -3.79 8.66
C MET A 26 0.88 -3.52 7.81
N VAL A 27 0.09 -2.49 8.16
CA VAL A 27 -1.09 -2.09 7.40
C VAL A 27 -0.70 -1.60 6.00
N ARG A 28 0.34 -0.78 5.87
CA ARG A 28 0.85 -0.33 4.58
C ARG A 28 1.29 -1.51 3.71
N ASP A 29 2.07 -2.42 4.26
CA ASP A 29 2.59 -3.58 3.51
C ASP A 29 1.44 -4.50 3.07
N GLY A 30 0.43 -4.71 3.93
CA GLY A 30 -0.79 -5.43 3.57
C GLY A 30 -1.59 -4.75 2.45
N ALA A 31 -1.74 -3.43 2.52
CA ALA A 31 -2.40 -2.65 1.46
C ALA A 31 -1.62 -2.71 0.13
N ALA A 32 -0.29 -2.63 0.18
CA ALA A 32 0.57 -2.72 -0.98
C ALA A 32 0.49 -4.10 -1.65
N ALA A 33 0.51 -5.18 -0.85
CA ALA A 33 0.34 -6.54 -1.34
C ALA A 33 -1.04 -6.73 -2.00
N PHE A 34 -2.12 -6.26 -1.37
CA PHE A 34 -3.45 -6.30 -1.96
C PHE A 34 -3.52 -5.56 -3.30
N ALA A 35 -2.93 -4.36 -3.38
CA ALA A 35 -2.90 -3.58 -4.61
C ALA A 35 -2.14 -4.29 -5.73
N ALA A 36 -0.98 -4.89 -5.42
CA ALA A 36 -0.19 -5.64 -6.40
C ALA A 36 -0.91 -6.91 -6.88
N ASP A 37 -1.51 -7.67 -5.97
CA ASP A 37 -2.08 -8.98 -6.29
C ASP A 37 -3.49 -8.90 -6.90
N LYS A 38 -4.31 -7.93 -6.45
CA LYS A 38 -5.73 -7.85 -6.82
C LYS A 38 -6.05 -6.72 -7.78
N LEU A 39 -5.44 -5.55 -7.60
CA LEU A 39 -5.79 -4.35 -8.39
C LEU A 39 -4.94 -4.21 -9.65
N ALA A 40 -3.62 -4.36 -9.55
CA ALA A 40 -2.69 -4.23 -10.66
C ALA A 40 -3.03 -5.11 -11.88
N PRO A 41 -3.44 -6.40 -11.74
CA PRO A 41 -3.79 -7.20 -12.92
C PRO A 41 -5.12 -6.80 -13.56
N ARG A 42 -5.99 -6.04 -12.87
CA ARG A 42 -7.33 -5.68 -13.35
C ARG A 42 -7.39 -4.27 -13.96
N ILE A 43 -6.48 -3.38 -13.57
CA ILE A 43 -6.61 -1.94 -13.85
C ILE A 43 -6.58 -1.59 -15.34
N GLU A 44 -5.78 -2.27 -16.15
CA GLU A 44 -5.64 -1.96 -17.58
C GLU A 44 -6.96 -2.20 -18.34
N GLU A 45 -7.56 -3.38 -18.18
CA GLU A 45 -8.84 -3.73 -18.81
C GLU A 45 -9.98 -2.92 -18.19
N ALA A 46 -10.04 -2.82 -16.86
CA ALA A 46 -11.07 -2.06 -16.16
C ALA A 46 -11.12 -0.59 -16.61
N TYR A 47 -9.95 0.03 -16.79
CA TYR A 47 -9.85 1.39 -17.29
C TYR A 47 -10.24 1.51 -18.77
N ALA A 48 -9.77 0.59 -19.62
CA ALA A 48 -10.07 0.60 -21.05
C ALA A 48 -11.57 0.40 -21.35
N ASP A 49 -12.23 -0.45 -20.58
CA ASP A 49 -13.65 -0.81 -20.75
C ASP A 49 -14.61 0.06 -19.91
N GLU A 50 -14.09 0.99 -19.10
CA GLU A 50 -14.85 1.79 -18.12
C GLU A 50 -15.73 0.91 -17.19
N LYS A 51 -15.18 -0.22 -16.74
CA LYS A 51 -15.88 -1.17 -15.86
C LYS A 51 -15.20 -1.27 -14.51
N THR A 52 -16.02 -1.44 -13.47
CA THR A 52 -15.55 -1.72 -12.11
C THR A 52 -16.16 -3.01 -11.63
N ASP A 53 -15.34 -3.96 -11.18
CA ASP A 53 -15.83 -5.19 -10.57
C ASP A 53 -16.25 -4.92 -9.11
N PRO A 54 -17.55 -5.07 -8.76
CA PRO A 54 -18.01 -4.88 -7.39
C PRO A 54 -17.42 -5.88 -6.38
N SER A 55 -16.86 -7.01 -6.84
CA SER A 55 -16.21 -8.00 -5.99
C SER A 55 -15.02 -7.42 -5.23
N ILE A 56 -14.36 -6.38 -5.77
CA ILE A 56 -13.22 -5.69 -5.17
C ILE A 56 -13.56 -5.17 -3.77
N PHE A 57 -14.78 -4.67 -3.55
CA PHE A 57 -15.19 -4.21 -2.22
C PHE A 57 -15.24 -5.34 -1.19
N ARG A 58 -15.64 -6.55 -1.59
CA ARG A 58 -15.62 -7.70 -0.69
C ARG A 58 -14.19 -8.14 -0.39
N GLU A 59 -13.34 -8.21 -1.41
CA GLU A 59 -11.94 -8.56 -1.25
C GLU A 59 -11.18 -7.55 -0.37
N MET A 60 -11.46 -6.25 -0.51
CA MET A 60 -10.90 -5.21 0.37
C MET A 60 -11.39 -5.34 1.81
N GLY A 61 -12.66 -5.72 2.01
CA GLY A 61 -13.21 -5.98 3.34
C GLY A 61 -12.57 -7.21 4.01
N GLU A 62 -12.39 -8.30 3.27
CA GLU A 62 -11.70 -9.50 3.74
C GLU A 62 -10.23 -9.25 4.10
N ALA A 63 -9.56 -8.35 3.36
CA ALA A 63 -8.20 -7.90 3.67
C ALA A 63 -8.12 -6.90 4.85
N GLY A 64 -9.26 -6.50 5.43
CA GLY A 64 -9.29 -5.54 6.53
C GLY A 64 -8.96 -4.09 6.11
N LEU A 65 -9.06 -3.78 4.82
CA LEU A 65 -8.71 -2.47 4.26
C LEU A 65 -9.89 -1.48 4.21
N LEU A 66 -11.09 -1.91 4.63
CA LEU A 66 -12.28 -1.06 4.71
C LEU A 66 -12.58 -0.70 6.16
N GLY A 67 -12.65 0.60 6.43
CA GLY A 67 -13.00 1.10 7.77
C GLY A 67 -11.89 0.90 8.81
N ILE A 68 -10.62 1.01 8.42
CA ILE A 68 -9.44 0.83 9.30
C ILE A 68 -9.51 1.65 10.61
N THR A 69 -10.22 2.77 10.62
CA THR A 69 -10.36 3.64 11.80
C THR A 69 -11.68 3.44 12.56
N ILE A 70 -12.53 2.50 12.13
CA ILE A 70 -13.82 2.22 12.76
C ILE A 70 -13.60 1.30 13.98
N PRO A 71 -14.17 1.63 15.15
CA PRO A 71 -14.04 0.80 16.36
C PRO A 71 -14.64 -0.61 16.23
#